data_AF-A0AAU9ZWU6-F1
#
_entry.id   AF-A0AAU9ZWU6-F1
#
_cell.length_a   1.000
_cell.length_b   1.000
_cell.length_c   1.000
_cell.angle_alpha   90.00
_cell.angle_beta   90.00
_cell.angle_gamma   90.00
#
_symmetry.space_group_name_H-M   'P 1'
#
loop_
_entity.id
_entity.type
_entity.pdbx_description
1 polymer ?
#
loop_
_entity_poly.entity_id
_entity_poly.type
_entity_poly.pdbx_seq_one_letter_code
_entity_poly.pdbx_strand_id
1 'polypeptide(L)'
;MAAATALEEAAAPMGALCGLVQDFVMGQQEGPADQVAADVKSGGYTVLQVVEALGSSLENPEPRTRARGIQLLSQVLLQCHSLLLEKEVVHLILFYENRLKDHHLVIPSVLQGLRALSLSVALPPGLAVSVLKAIFQEVHVQSLLQVDRHTVFSIITNFMRSREEGDGWRKGSP
;
A
#
# COMPACT_ATOMS: atom_id res chain seq x y z
N MET A 1 41.12 5.18 5.86
CA MET A 1 40.41 3.87 5.87
C MET A 1 39.12 3.84 6.70
N ALA A 2 38.77 4.86 7.50
CA ALA A 2 37.52 4.87 8.27
C ALA A 2 36.28 5.41 7.51
N ALA A 3 36.47 6.11 6.38
CA ALA A 3 35.36 6.63 5.57
C ALA A 3 34.76 5.59 4.61
N ALA A 4 35.50 4.53 4.27
CA ALA A 4 35.01 3.45 3.42
C ALA A 4 34.07 2.51 4.20
N THR A 5 34.36 2.26 5.48
CA THR A 5 33.56 1.38 6.34
C THR A 5 32.19 1.96 6.71
N ALA A 6 32.02 3.28 6.75
CA ALA A 6 30.72 3.91 7.04
C ALA A 6 29.76 3.92 5.83
N LEU A 7 30.29 3.84 4.60
CA LEU A 7 29.49 3.69 3.38
C LEU A 7 29.05 2.24 3.14
N GLU A 8 29.83 1.27 3.63
CA GLU A 8 29.51 -0.16 3.55
C GLU A 8 28.33 -0.55 4.46
N GLU A 9 28.24 0.07 5.65
CA GLU A 9 27.24 -0.27 6.68
C GLU A 9 25.83 0.28 6.37
N ALA A 10 25.73 1.37 5.58
CA ALA A 10 24.46 1.91 5.11
C ALA A 10 23.95 1.25 3.80
N ALA A 11 24.85 0.62 3.02
CA ALA A 11 24.49 -0.09 1.79
C ALA A 11 24.02 -1.54 2.04
N ALA A 12 24.55 -2.18 3.09
CA ALA A 12 24.16 -3.53 3.52
C ALA A 12 22.64 -3.72 3.78
N PRO A 13 21.92 -2.82 4.48
CA PRO A 13 20.49 -3.01 4.75
C PRO A 13 19.65 -2.93 3.47
N MET A 14 19.95 -2.01 2.54
CA MET A 14 19.22 -1.95 1.27
C MET A 14 19.44 -3.17 0.38
N GLY A 15 20.63 -3.78 0.43
CA GLY A 15 20.91 -5.04 -0.26
C GLY A 15 20.03 -6.19 0.23
N ALA A 16 19.84 -6.30 1.55
CA ALA A 16 18.98 -7.31 2.16
C ALA A 16 17.50 -7.11 1.78
N LEU A 17 17.02 -5.86 1.83
CA LEU A 17 15.66 -5.52 1.40
C LEU A 17 15.43 -5.87 -0.09
N CYS A 18 16.38 -5.54 -0.97
CA CYS A 18 16.31 -5.91 -2.39
C CYS A 18 16.26 -7.42 -2.60
N GLY A 19 17.01 -8.20 -1.80
CA GLY A 19 16.94 -9.66 -1.81
C GLY A 19 15.56 -10.19 -1.44
N LEU A 20 15.00 -9.71 -0.32
CA LEU A 20 13.65 -10.08 0.13
C LEU A 20 12.58 -9.74 -0.91
N VAL A 21 12.68 -8.58 -1.56
CA VAL A 21 11.78 -8.18 -2.64
C VAL A 21 11.91 -9.14 -3.83
N GLN A 22 13.12 -9.49 -4.24
CA GLN A 22 13.33 -10.44 -5.34
C GLN A 22 12.76 -11.82 -5.00
N ASP A 23 13.01 -12.34 -3.80
CA ASP A 23 12.50 -13.64 -3.37
C ASP A 23 10.97 -13.68 -3.39
N PHE A 24 10.32 -12.62 -2.91
CA PHE A 24 8.86 -12.47 -2.97
C PHE A 24 8.35 -12.47 -4.41
N VAL A 25 8.96 -11.63 -5.27
CA VAL A 25 8.57 -11.50 -6.69
C VAL A 25 8.81 -12.81 -7.44
N MET A 26 9.82 -13.59 -7.07
CA MET A 26 10.10 -14.90 -7.66
C MET A 26 9.18 -16.03 -7.15
N GLY A 27 8.42 -15.80 -6.07
CA GLY A 27 7.33 -16.68 -5.65
C GLY A 27 7.39 -17.17 -4.19
N GLN A 28 8.40 -16.79 -3.41
CA GLN A 28 8.45 -17.11 -1.98
C GLN A 28 7.67 -16.04 -1.19
N GLN A 29 6.33 -16.12 -1.18
CA GLN A 29 5.50 -14.99 -0.74
C GLN A 29 5.32 -14.87 0.80
N GLU A 30 5.18 -15.97 1.53
CA GLU A 30 4.71 -15.93 2.92
C GLU A 30 5.78 -15.57 3.97
N GLY A 31 7.07 -15.58 3.62
CA GLY A 31 8.17 -15.20 4.53
C GLY A 31 8.61 -13.73 4.40
N PRO A 32 8.96 -13.27 3.19
CA PRO A 32 9.52 -11.93 2.98
C PRO A 32 8.55 -10.80 3.32
N ALA A 33 7.24 -10.96 3.09
CA ALA A 33 6.28 -9.91 3.39
C ALA A 33 6.16 -9.61 4.89
N ASP A 34 6.10 -10.65 5.71
CA ASP A 34 6.05 -10.51 7.17
C ASP A 34 7.36 -9.97 7.73
N GLN A 35 8.50 -10.42 7.17
CA GLN A 35 9.81 -9.90 7.55
C GLN A 35 9.94 -8.41 7.22
N VAL A 36 9.61 -8.00 5.98
CA VAL A 36 9.65 -6.59 5.59
C VAL A 36 8.69 -5.75 6.44
N ALA A 37 7.50 -6.25 6.74
CA ALA A 37 6.56 -5.55 7.62
C ALA A 37 7.09 -5.41 9.06
N ALA A 38 7.76 -6.45 9.59
CA ALA A 38 8.40 -6.40 10.90
C ALA A 38 9.54 -5.38 10.94
N ASP A 39 10.36 -5.34 9.89
CA ASP A 39 11.48 -4.39 9.78
C ASP A 39 11.00 -2.95 9.61
N VAL A 40 9.87 -2.71 8.95
CA VAL A 40 9.24 -1.38 8.90
C VAL A 40 8.71 -0.98 10.28
N LYS A 41 8.05 -1.90 11.00
CA LYS A 41 7.52 -1.63 12.35
C LYS A 41 8.62 -1.36 13.38
N SER A 42 9.77 -2.01 13.25
CA SER A 42 10.93 -1.81 14.13
C SER A 42 11.75 -0.56 13.78
N GLY A 43 11.45 0.09 12.66
CA GLY A 43 12.19 1.24 12.14
C GLY A 43 13.48 0.89 11.41
N GLY A 44 13.70 -0.40 11.10
CA GLY A 44 14.83 -0.86 10.28
C GLY A 44 14.74 -0.41 8.82
N TYR A 45 13.51 -0.27 8.29
CA TYR A 45 13.25 0.36 7.00
C TYR A 45 12.11 1.36 7.09
N THR A 46 12.14 2.35 6.20
CA THR A 46 11.00 3.23 5.94
C THR A 46 10.14 2.68 4.81
N VAL A 47 8.87 3.07 4.76
CA VAL A 47 7.97 2.71 3.65
C VAL A 47 8.51 3.24 2.32
N LEU A 48 9.17 4.40 2.31
CA LEU A 48 9.82 4.95 1.13
C LEU A 48 10.91 4.01 0.60
N GLN A 49 11.79 3.49 1.47
CA GLN A 49 12.83 2.54 1.06
C GLN A 49 12.25 1.24 0.48
N VAL A 50 11.12 0.76 1.00
CA VAL A 50 10.41 -0.40 0.43
C VAL A 50 9.89 -0.09 -0.97
N VAL A 51 9.31 1.10 -1.18
CA VAL A 51 8.83 1.53 -2.50
C VAL A 51 9.98 1.70 -3.50
N GLU A 52 11.12 2.25 -3.06
CA GLU A 52 12.33 2.39 -3.89
C GLU A 52 12.89 1.02 -4.30
N ALA A 53 12.99 0.07 -3.37
CA ALA A 53 13.43 -1.30 -3.66
C ALA A 53 12.49 -2.02 -4.65
N LEU A 54 11.19 -1.71 -4.59
CA LEU A 54 10.17 -2.25 -5.49
C LEU A 54 10.17 -1.62 -6.88
N GLY A 55 10.84 -0.49 -7.10
CA GLY A 55 10.74 0.32 -8.33
C GLY A 55 10.87 -0.50 -9.63
N SER A 56 11.90 -1.34 -9.71
CA SER A 56 12.14 -2.21 -10.89
C SER A 56 11.02 -3.23 -11.14
N SER A 57 10.35 -3.69 -10.08
CA SER A 57 9.22 -4.62 -10.17
C SER A 57 7.92 -3.90 -10.55
N LEU A 58 7.73 -2.67 -10.06
CA LEU A 58 6.55 -1.84 -10.33
C LEU A 58 6.54 -1.25 -11.74
N GLU A 59 7.71 -1.07 -12.34
CA GLU A 59 7.88 -0.57 -13.72
C GLU A 59 8.10 -1.70 -14.74
N ASN A 60 8.11 -2.95 -14.30
CA ASN A 60 8.34 -4.10 -15.17
C ASN A 60 7.24 -4.20 -16.25
N PRO A 61 7.57 -4.51 -17.53
CA PRO A 61 6.56 -4.66 -18.58
C PRO A 61 5.58 -5.82 -18.34
N GLU A 62 5.99 -6.87 -17.61
CA GLU A 62 5.16 -8.04 -17.31
C GLU A 62 4.12 -7.72 -16.22
N PRO A 63 2.81 -7.80 -16.51
CA PRO A 63 1.75 -7.48 -15.54
C PRO A 63 1.82 -8.31 -14.25
N ARG A 64 2.21 -9.58 -14.35
CA ARG A 64 2.34 -10.47 -13.17
C ARG A 64 3.44 -10.03 -12.22
N THR A 65 4.54 -9.48 -12.76
CA THR A 65 5.65 -8.96 -11.95
C THR A 65 5.21 -7.70 -11.21
N ARG A 66 4.52 -6.78 -11.89
CA ARG A 66 3.92 -5.60 -11.24
C ARG A 66 2.90 -5.99 -10.17
N ALA A 67 2.02 -6.95 -10.47
CA ALA A 67 1.01 -7.42 -9.52
C ALA A 67 1.62 -7.95 -8.23
N ARG A 68 2.73 -8.70 -8.31
CA ARG A 68 3.47 -9.20 -7.14
C ARG A 68 4.17 -8.09 -6.37
N GLY A 69 4.82 -7.14 -7.05
CA GLY A 69 5.42 -5.98 -6.39
C GLY A 69 4.39 -5.16 -5.61
N ILE A 70 3.24 -4.89 -6.22
CA ILE A 70 2.13 -4.19 -5.54
C ILE A 70 1.54 -5.05 -4.42
N GLN A 71 1.45 -6.37 -4.59
CA GLN A 71 0.96 -7.26 -3.55
C GLN A 71 1.83 -7.20 -2.30
N LEU A 72 3.16 -7.23 -2.45
CA LEU A 72 4.10 -7.08 -1.33
C LEU A 72 3.87 -5.73 -0.62
N LEU A 73 3.83 -4.64 -1.39
CA LEU A 73 3.58 -3.30 -0.83
C LEU A 73 2.26 -3.26 -0.06
N SER A 74 1.18 -3.79 -0.64
CA SER A 74 -0.15 -3.82 -0.02
C SER A 74 -0.16 -4.63 1.27
N GLN A 75 0.58 -5.75 1.34
CA GLN A 75 0.72 -6.56 2.56
C GLN A 75 1.48 -5.82 3.65
N VAL A 76 2.60 -5.16 3.30
CA VAL A 76 3.37 -4.34 4.24
C VAL A 76 2.52 -3.17 4.78
N LEU A 77 1.81 -2.47 3.90
CA LEU A 77 0.92 -1.36 4.29
C LEU A 77 -0.22 -1.82 5.18
N LEU A 78 -0.80 -2.99 4.94
CA LEU A 78 -1.87 -3.54 5.79
C LEU A 78 -1.40 -3.78 7.23
N GLN A 79 -0.11 -3.99 7.43
CA GLN A 79 0.48 -4.15 8.75
C GLN A 79 0.98 -2.84 9.38
N CYS A 80 1.25 -1.82 8.55
CA CYS A 80 1.90 -0.58 8.99
C CYS A 80 1.03 0.68 8.83
N HIS A 81 -0.25 0.56 8.45
CA HIS A 81 -1.13 1.68 8.10
C HIS A 81 -1.27 2.77 9.19
N SER A 82 -1.08 2.42 10.46
CA SER A 82 -1.14 3.35 11.60
C SER A 82 0.14 4.18 11.77
N LEU A 83 1.24 3.79 11.15
CA LEU A 83 2.55 4.44 11.24
C LEU A 83 2.77 5.45 10.10
N LEU A 84 1.90 5.46 9.10
CA LEU A 84 2.04 6.31 7.91
C LEU A 84 1.76 7.78 8.25
N LEU A 85 2.63 8.65 7.76
CA LEU A 85 2.43 10.09 7.81
C LEU A 85 1.42 10.53 6.74
N GLU A 86 0.71 11.63 7.00
CA GLU A 86 -0.27 12.19 6.07
C GLU A 86 0.29 12.37 4.65
N LYS A 87 1.51 12.91 4.53
CA LYS A 87 2.18 13.10 3.24
C LYS A 87 2.42 11.78 2.51
N GLU A 88 2.79 10.72 3.23
CA GLU A 88 3.01 9.40 2.63
C GLU A 88 1.69 8.79 2.17
N VAL A 89 0.63 8.90 2.99
CA VAL A 89 -0.72 8.44 2.63
C VAL A 89 -1.21 9.11 1.35
N VAL A 90 -1.01 10.42 1.19
CA VAL A 90 -1.40 11.15 -0.03
C VAL A 90 -0.69 10.59 -1.26
N HIS A 91 0.64 10.43 -1.21
CA HIS A 91 1.41 9.93 -2.36
C HIS A 91 1.06 8.47 -2.68
N LEU A 92 0.87 7.63 -1.65
CA LEU A 92 0.47 6.25 -1.82
C LEU A 92 -0.92 6.15 -2.46
N ILE A 93 -1.90 6.95 -2.02
CA ILE A 93 -3.23 6.96 -2.62
C ILE A 93 -3.15 7.34 -4.10
N LEU A 94 -2.46 8.42 -4.44
CA LEU A 94 -2.31 8.84 -5.84
C LEU A 94 -1.63 7.75 -6.69
N PHE A 95 -0.62 7.07 -6.13
CA PHE A 95 0.02 5.93 -6.77
C PHE A 95 -0.98 4.78 -7.02
N TYR A 96 -1.73 4.36 -6.00
CA TYR A 96 -2.71 3.27 -6.12
C TYR A 96 -3.88 3.63 -7.05
N GLU A 97 -4.39 4.85 -7.01
CA GLU A 97 -5.41 5.34 -7.96
C GLU A 97 -4.92 5.28 -9.40
N ASN A 98 -3.67 5.70 -9.66
CA ASN A 98 -3.07 5.56 -10.99
C ASN A 98 -2.93 4.08 -11.41
N ARG A 99 -2.64 3.19 -10.46
CA ARG A 99 -2.51 1.74 -10.73
C ARG A 99 -3.84 1.00 -10.89
N LEU A 100 -4.98 1.60 -10.56
CA LEU A 100 -6.30 1.05 -10.92
C LEU A 100 -6.52 0.99 -12.44
N LYS A 101 -5.81 1.84 -13.19
CA LYS A 101 -5.84 1.91 -14.66
C LYS A 101 -4.91 0.90 -15.34
N ASP A 102 -4.16 0.13 -14.54
CA ASP A 102 -3.23 -0.88 -15.04
C ASP A 102 -4.00 -2.15 -15.49
N HIS A 103 -3.25 -3.17 -15.90
CA HIS A 103 -3.78 -4.44 -16.36
C HIS A 103 -4.67 -5.11 -15.31
N HIS A 104 -5.71 -5.83 -15.74
CA HIS A 104 -6.70 -6.45 -14.85
C HIS A 104 -6.12 -7.44 -13.81
N LEU A 105 -4.93 -8.00 -14.08
CA LEU A 105 -4.21 -8.87 -13.14
C LEU A 105 -3.58 -8.12 -11.96
N VAL A 106 -3.38 -6.81 -12.10
CA VAL A 106 -2.76 -5.93 -11.11
C VAL A 106 -3.80 -5.36 -10.15
N ILE A 107 -5.03 -5.14 -10.66
CA ILE A 107 -6.14 -4.52 -9.92
C ILE A 107 -6.40 -5.17 -8.55
N PRO A 108 -6.43 -6.50 -8.38
CA PRO A 108 -6.64 -7.11 -7.07
C PRO A 108 -5.63 -6.66 -6.01
N SER A 109 -4.34 -6.63 -6.36
CA SER A 109 -3.27 -6.16 -5.47
C SER A 109 -3.41 -4.68 -5.13
N VAL A 110 -3.86 -3.87 -6.09
CA VAL A 110 -4.13 -2.43 -5.92
C VAL A 110 -5.26 -2.20 -4.93
N LEU A 111 -6.37 -2.95 -5.06
CA LEU A 111 -7.50 -2.87 -4.15
C LEU A 111 -7.14 -3.25 -2.71
N GLN A 112 -6.25 -4.24 -2.51
CA GLN A 112 -5.74 -4.56 -1.17
C GLN A 112 -4.97 -3.39 -0.55
N GLY A 113 -4.17 -2.67 -1.33
CA GLY A 113 -3.43 -1.51 -0.84
C GLY A 113 -4.35 -0.34 -0.49
N LEU A 114 -5.35 -0.06 -1.34
CA LEU A 114 -6.38 0.94 -1.03
C LEU A 114 -7.18 0.56 0.23
N ARG A 115 -7.44 -0.73 0.44
CA ARG A 115 -8.02 -1.24 1.69
C ARG A 115 -7.13 -0.95 2.89
N ALA A 116 -5.83 -1.22 2.81
CA ALA A 116 -4.90 -0.87 3.88
C ALA A 116 -4.91 0.64 4.18
N LEU A 117 -4.87 1.47 3.14
CA LEU A 117 -4.88 2.94 3.28
C LEU A 117 -6.21 3.48 3.83
N SER A 118 -7.34 2.81 3.55
CA SER A 118 -8.64 3.17 4.12
C SER A 118 -8.74 2.99 5.64
N LEU A 119 -7.82 2.22 6.24
CA LEU A 119 -7.69 2.05 7.69
C LEU A 119 -6.78 3.11 8.33
N SER A 120 -6.13 3.97 7.54
CA SER A 120 -5.25 5.00 8.07
C SER A 120 -6.04 6.19 8.63
N VAL A 121 -5.65 6.64 9.83
CA VAL A 121 -6.22 7.82 10.49
C VAL A 121 -5.70 9.12 9.89
N ALA A 122 -4.51 9.10 9.28
CA ALA A 122 -3.82 10.27 8.73
C ALA A 122 -4.30 10.66 7.33
N LEU A 123 -5.44 10.15 6.88
CA LEU A 123 -5.98 10.44 5.54
C LEU A 123 -6.68 11.82 5.51
N PRO A 124 -6.25 12.75 4.64
CA PRO A 124 -6.85 14.08 4.52
C PRO A 124 -8.33 14.08 4.11
N PRO A 125 -9.09 15.13 4.44
CA PRO A 125 -10.45 15.29 3.92
C PRO A 125 -10.43 15.34 2.38
N GLY A 126 -11.43 14.72 1.76
CA GLY A 126 -11.56 14.65 0.30
C GLY A 126 -10.86 13.46 -0.36
N LEU A 127 -9.77 12.92 0.19
CA LEU A 127 -9.11 11.74 -0.41
C LEU A 127 -9.97 10.49 -0.34
N ALA A 128 -10.78 10.29 0.70
CA ALA A 128 -11.71 9.17 0.76
C ALA A 128 -12.72 9.20 -0.42
N VAL A 129 -13.20 10.40 -0.76
CA VAL A 129 -14.10 10.61 -1.90
C VAL A 129 -13.36 10.37 -3.22
N SER A 130 -12.11 10.82 -3.34
CA SER A 130 -11.26 10.55 -4.51
C SER A 130 -11.08 9.05 -4.74
N VAL A 131 -10.69 8.31 -3.70
CA VAL A 131 -10.47 6.86 -3.76
C VAL A 131 -11.72 6.13 -4.21
N LEU A 132 -12.88 6.44 -3.62
CA LEU A 132 -14.13 5.81 -4.01
C LEU A 132 -14.51 6.13 -5.46
N LYS A 133 -14.37 7.39 -5.90
CA LYS A 133 -14.61 7.77 -7.29
C LYS A 133 -13.70 7.01 -8.25
N ALA A 134 -12.40 6.94 -7.96
CA ALA A 134 -11.43 6.23 -8.78
C ALA A 134 -11.76 4.75 -8.90
N ILE A 135 -12.11 4.07 -7.80
CA ILE A 135 -12.50 2.65 -7.82
C ILE A 135 -13.71 2.43 -8.75
N PHE A 136 -14.78 3.23 -8.60
CA PHE A 136 -16.00 3.02 -9.40
C PHE A 136 -15.86 3.47 -10.86
N GLN A 137 -14.94 4.38 -11.16
CA GLN A 137 -14.66 4.82 -12.53
C GLN A 137 -13.81 3.80 -13.30
N GLU A 138 -12.77 3.27 -12.65
CA GLU A 138 -11.76 2.44 -13.32
C GLU A 138 -12.05 0.93 -13.20
N VAL A 139 -12.81 0.50 -12.19
CA VAL A 139 -13.04 -0.91 -11.90
C VAL A 139 -14.51 -1.30 -12.03
N HIS A 140 -14.78 -2.25 -12.93
CA HIS A 140 -16.09 -2.88 -13.02
C HIS A 140 -16.27 -3.93 -11.90
N VAL A 141 -16.83 -3.50 -10.76
CA VAL A 141 -16.93 -4.33 -9.53
C VAL A 141 -17.63 -5.67 -9.77
N GLN A 142 -18.61 -5.75 -10.68
CA GLN A 142 -19.36 -6.98 -10.93
C GLN A 142 -18.52 -8.07 -11.61
N SER A 143 -17.47 -7.72 -12.37
CA SER A 143 -16.59 -8.68 -13.04
C SER A 143 -15.43 -9.15 -12.15
N LEU A 144 -15.25 -8.55 -10.97
CA LEU A 144 -14.22 -8.96 -10.00
C LEU A 144 -14.59 -10.31 -9.37
N LEU A 145 -13.58 -11.01 -8.83
CA LEU A 145 -13.80 -12.19 -7.99
C LEU A 145 -14.49 -11.81 -6.68
N GLN A 146 -15.13 -12.78 -6.01
CA GLN A 146 -15.85 -12.53 -4.77
C GLN A 146 -14.97 -11.91 -3.67
N VAL A 147 -13.72 -12.39 -3.55
CA VAL A 147 -12.75 -11.85 -2.58
C VAL A 147 -12.40 -10.39 -2.86
N ASP A 148 -12.29 -10.02 -4.13
CA ASP A 148 -11.98 -8.65 -4.56
C ASP A 148 -13.18 -7.74 -4.37
N ARG A 149 -14.41 -8.22 -4.65
CA ARG A 149 -15.64 -7.49 -4.32
C ARG A 149 -15.74 -7.23 -2.83
N HIS A 150 -15.45 -8.23 -2.00
CA HIS A 150 -15.42 -8.07 -0.56
C HIS A 150 -14.41 -6.99 -0.13
N THR A 151 -13.26 -6.91 -0.81
CA THR A 151 -12.24 -5.89 -0.57
C THR A 151 -12.76 -4.49 -0.88
N VAL A 152 -13.46 -4.31 -2.01
CA VAL A 152 -14.13 -3.04 -2.36
C VAL A 152 -15.16 -2.63 -1.30
N PHE A 153 -16.05 -3.54 -0.90
CA PHE A 153 -17.04 -3.25 0.14
C PHE A 153 -16.42 -2.95 1.51
N SER A 154 -15.29 -3.59 1.83
CA SER A 154 -14.53 -3.29 3.04
C SER A 154 -13.99 -1.86 3.03
N ILE A 155 -13.46 -1.38 1.90
CA ILE A 155 -13.00 0.01 1.74
C ILE A 155 -14.15 0.99 2.02
N ILE A 156 -15.33 0.75 1.43
CA ILE A 156 -16.51 1.59 1.64
C ILE A 156 -16.88 1.62 3.12
N THR A 157 -16.93 0.45 3.76
CA THR A 157 -17.27 0.33 5.19
C THR A 157 -16.27 1.06 6.10
N ASN A 158 -14.97 0.99 5.77
CA ASN A 158 -13.93 1.69 6.51
C ASN A 158 -14.10 3.21 6.42
N PHE A 159 -14.42 3.73 5.23
CA PHE A 159 -14.66 5.17 5.06
C PHE A 159 -15.95 5.64 5.71
N MET A 160 -17.05 4.89 5.62
CA MET A 160 -18.30 5.23 6.33
C MET A 160 -18.03 5.36 7.84
N ARG A 161 -17.35 4.36 8.43
CA ARG A 161 -17.00 4.39 9.86
C ARG A 161 -16.09 5.57 10.23
N SER A 162 -15.04 5.84 9.45
CA SER A 162 -14.01 6.80 9.83
C SER A 162 -14.34 8.26 9.48
N ARG A 163 -15.28 8.51 8.55
CA ARG A 163 -15.52 9.85 7.98
C ARG A 163 -16.94 10.38 8.16
N GLU A 164 -17.92 9.55 8.50
CA GLU A 164 -19.28 10.03 8.81
C GLU A 164 -19.42 10.47 10.28
N GLU A 165 -18.57 9.98 11.20
CA GLU A 165 -18.61 10.36 12.63
C GLU A 165 -17.92 11.70 12.94
N GLY A 166 -17.39 12.38 11.92
CA GLY A 166 -16.50 13.54 12.07
C GLY A 166 -17.02 14.85 11.50
N ASP A 167 -18.31 15.19 11.63
CA ASP A 167 -18.78 16.58 11.77
C ASP A 167 -20.30 16.64 12.00
N GLY A 168 -20.74 17.39 13.02
CA GLY A 168 -22.06 18.05 12.97
C GLY A 168 -23.17 17.66 13.96
N TRP A 169 -23.31 16.44 14.48
CA TRP A 169 -24.53 16.09 15.25
C TRP A 169 -24.43 16.07 16.78
N ARG A 170 -23.23 16.13 17.38
CA ARG A 170 -23.07 16.10 18.86
C ARG A 170 -22.83 17.46 19.53
N LYS A 171 -22.95 18.58 18.81
CA LYS A 171 -22.85 19.95 19.38
C LYS A 171 -24.16 20.72 19.33
N GLY A 172 -25.29 20.03 19.50
CA GLY A 172 -26.61 20.66 19.50
C GLY A 172 -27.61 19.86 20.30
N SER A 173 -27.42 19.80 21.61
CA SER A 173 -28.51 19.50 22.54
C SER A 173 -28.51 20.56 23.64
N PRO A 174 -29.62 21.30 23.84
CA PRO A 174 -29.75 22.30 24.89
C PRO A 174 -29.78 21.69 26.30
#